data_AF-A0A6J4HAZ3-F1
#
_entry.id   AF-A0A6J4HAZ3-F1
#
_cell.length_a   1.000
_cell.length_b   1.000
_cell.length_c   1.000
_cell.angle_alpha   90.00
_cell.angle_beta   90.00
_cell.angle_gamma   90.00
#
_symmetry.space_group_name_H-M   'P 1'
#
loop_
_entity.id
_entity.type
_entity.pdbx_description
1 polymer ?
#
loop_
_entity_poly.entity_id
_entity_poly.type
_entity_poly.pdbx_seq_one_letter_code
_entity_poly.pdbx_strand_id
1 'polypeptide(L)' 'MLITGANRGIGAEFVRQLTARGAGKIYATTRHVDSIQLPGGVEVVEVLGLDITDDDQIEAVAARRSTSTC' A
#
# COMPACT_ATOMS: atom_id res chain seq x y z
N MET A 1 -7.44 -2.36 -0.98
CA MET A 1 -6.54 -3.54 -0.87
C MET A 1 -5.22 -3.10 -0.24
N LEU A 2 -4.68 -3.84 0.73
CA LEU A 2 -3.44 -3.47 1.45
C LEU A 2 -2.26 -4.28 0.89
N ILE A 3 -1.16 -3.59 0.58
CA ILE A 3 0.08 -4.21 0.10
C ILE A 3 1.22 -3.79 1.01
N THR A 4 1.98 -4.77 1.51
CA THR A 4 3.17 -4.55 2.32
C THR A 4 4.44 -4.66 1.49
N GLY A 5 5.40 -3.76 1.74
CA GLY A 5 6.66 -3.71 0.99
C GLY A 5 6.52 -3.26 -0.46
N ALA A 6 5.61 -2.32 -0.76
CA ALA A 6 5.32 -1.85 -2.12
C ALA A 6 6.47 -1.04 -2.79
N ASN A 7 7.57 -0.82 -2.08
CA ASN A 7 8.78 -0.17 -2.60
C ASN A 7 9.59 -1.07 -3.58
N ARG A 8 9.62 -2.40 -3.38
CA ARG A 8 10.47 -3.28 -4.21
C ARG A 8 9.94 -4.71 -4.33
N GLY A 9 10.42 -5.43 -5.35
CA GLY A 9 10.15 -6.85 -5.54
C GLY A 9 8.67 -7.15 -5.81
N ILE A 10 8.15 -8.19 -5.15
CA ILE A 10 6.78 -8.71 -5.37
C ILE A 10 5.71 -7.66 -5.04
N GLY A 11 5.91 -6.83 -4.01
CA GLY A 11 4.94 -5.79 -3.62
C GLY A 11 4.76 -4.73 -4.71
N ALA A 12 5.86 -4.27 -5.30
CA ALA A 12 5.83 -3.31 -6.41
C ALA A 12 5.16 -3.90 -7.66
N GLU A 13 5.46 -5.15 -8.00
CA GLU A 13 4.84 -5.81 -9.15
C GLU A 13 3.36 -6.13 -8.90
N PHE A 14 2.97 -6.40 -7.65
CA PHE A 14 1.56 -6.53 -7.27
C PHE A 14 0.81 -5.23 -7.49
N VAL A 15 1.35 -4.10 -7.03
CA VAL A 15 0.76 -2.78 -7.31
C VAL A 15 0.60 -2.61 -8.81
N ARG A 16 1.66 -2.85 -9.59
CA ARG A 16 1.65 -2.69 -11.05
C ARG A 16 0.62 -3.57 -11.75
N GLN A 17 0.48 -4.83 -11.35
CA GLN A 17 -0.51 -5.74 -11.93
C GLN A 17 -1.94 -5.41 -11.51
N LEU A 18 -2.16 -4.97 -10.27
CA LEU A 18 -3.48 -4.56 -9.80
C LEU A 18 -3.93 -3.28 -10.50
N THR A 19 -3.02 -2.33 -10.70
CA THR A 19 -3.24 -1.14 -11.52
C THR A 19 -3.64 -1.53 -12.94
N ALA A 20 -2.89 -2.44 -13.57
CA ALA A 20 -3.19 -2.89 -14.92
C ALA A 20 -4.57 -3.58 -15.04
N ARG A 21 -5.08 -4.11 -13.92
CA ARG A 21 -6.40 -4.73 -13.82
C ARG A 21 -7.52 -3.74 -13.43
N GLY A 22 -7.20 -2.46 -13.26
CA GLY A 22 -8.19 -1.42 -12.93
C GLY A 22 -8.55 -1.33 -11.45
N ALA A 23 -7.65 -1.70 -10.53
CA ALA A 23 -7.87 -1.51 -9.11
C ALA A 23 -8.03 -0.01 -8.79
N GLY A 24 -9.22 0.38 -8.34
CA GLY A 24 -9.55 1.78 -8.08
C GLY A 24 -8.92 2.38 -6.81
N LYS A 25 -8.56 1.56 -5.81
CA LYS A 25 -7.96 2.04 -4.54
C LYS A 25 -6.98 1.04 -3.92
N ILE A 26 -5.72 1.46 -3.78
CA ILE A 26 -4.64 0.67 -3.19
C ILE A 26 -4.05 1.42 -1.99
N TYR A 27 -3.86 0.70 -0.88
CA TYR A 27 -3.09 1.15 0.28
C TYR A 27 -1.71 0.48 0.20
N ALA A 28 -0.69 1.28 -0.10
CA ALA A 28 0.68 0.80 -0.26
C ALA A 28 1.46 1.10 1.02
N THR A 29 2.11 0.11 1.62
CA THR A 29 2.97 0.34 2.79
C THR A 29 4.42 0.05 2.46
N THR A 30 5.31 0.84 3.03
CA THR A 30 6.76 0.76 2.86
C THR A 30 7.42 1.36 4.08
N ARG A 31 8.62 0.88 4.46
CA ARG A 31 9.41 1.50 5.53
C ARG A 31 9.89 2.91 5.20
N HIS A 32 10.05 3.21 3.91
CA HIS A 32 10.44 4.54 3.43
C HIS A 32 9.39 5.02 2.43
N VAL A 33 8.51 5.89 2.90
CA VAL A 33 7.41 6.49 2.11
C VAL A 33 7.93 7.17 0.84
N ASP A 34 9.05 7.88 0.95
CA ASP A 34 9.68 8.65 -0.13
C ASP A 34 10.28 7.77 -1.23
N SER A 35 10.49 6.48 -0.95
CA SER A 35 11.07 5.53 -1.91
C SER A 35 10.04 4.88 -2.83
N ILE A 36 8.75 5.13 -2.61
CA ILE A 36 7.70 4.53 -3.41
C ILE A 36 7.60 5.23 -4.77
N GLN A 37 7.85 4.49 -5.85
CA GLN A 37 7.54 4.93 -7.21
C GLN A 37 6.25 4.27 -7.65
N LEU A 38 5.18 5.06 -7.69
CA LEU A 38 3.88 4.59 -8.14
C LEU A 38 3.81 4.61 -9.67
N PRO A 39 3.31 3.54 -10.30
CA PRO A 39 3.02 3.59 -11.73
C PRO A 39 1.91 4.62 -12.01
N GLY A 40 1.96 5.27 -13.18
CA GLY A 40 0.95 6.26 -13.58
C GLY A 40 -0.45 5.64 -13.70
N GLY A 41 -1.48 6.36 -13.26
CA GLY A 41 -2.86 5.90 -13.28
C GLY A 41 -3.32 5.15 -12.03
N VAL A 42 -2.52 5.14 -10.95
CA VAL A 42 -2.93 4.61 -9.64
C VAL A 42 -3.45 5.72 -8.76
N GLU A 43 -4.69 5.56 -8.28
CA GLU A 43 -5.17 6.30 -7.12
C GLU A 43 -4.69 5.56 -5.85
N VAL A 44 -3.51 5.92 -5.38
CA VAL A 44 -3.02 5.46 -4.07
C VAL A 44 -3.71 6.28 -3.01
N VAL A 45 -4.45 5.58 -2.16
CA VAL A 45 -5.25 6.22 -1.11
C VAL A 45 -4.33 6.73 -0.01
N GLU A 46 -3.31 5.95 0.34
CA GLU A 46 -2.36 6.31 1.39
C GLU A 46 -1.09 5.48 1.24
N VAL A 47 0.05 6.15 1.43
CA VAL A 47 1.34 5.47 1.60
C VAL A 47 1.70 5.51 3.08
N LEU A 48 1.82 4.33 3.69
CA LEU A 48 2.04 4.21 5.13
C LEU A 48 3.42 3.62 5.44
N GLY A 49 4.10 4.24 6.40
CA GLY A 49 5.22 3.64 7.12
C GLY A 49 4.74 2.39 7.84
N LEU A 50 5.28 1.22 7.49
CA LEU A 50 5.03 0.01 8.24
C LEU A 50 6.32 -0.78 8.40
N ASP A 51 6.74 -0.91 9.66
CA ASP A 51 7.68 -1.93 10.09
C ASP A 51 6.91 -3.08 10.75
N ILE A 52 7.15 -4.31 10.29
CA ILE A 52 6.44 -5.50 10.79
C ILE A 52 6.97 -5.98 12.15
N THR A 53 8.09 -5.42 12.62
CA THR A 53 8.61 -5.67 13.97
C THR A 53 8.12 -4.66 15.00
N ASP A 54 7.33 -3.66 14.59
CA ASP A 54 6.79 -2.63 15.46
C ASP A 54 5.27 -2.81 15.58
N ASP A 55 4.84 -3.30 16.74
CA ASP A 55 3.44 -3.60 17.02
C ASP A 55 2.56 -2.34 16.98
N ASP A 56 3.10 -1.17 17.37
CA ASP A 56 2.35 0.09 17.35
C ASP A 56 2.04 0.52 15.90
N GLN A 57 3.00 0.29 14.99
CA GLN A 57 2.79 0.56 13.55
C GLN A 57 1.81 -0.43 12.93
N ILE A 58 1.85 -1.70 13.33
CA ILE A 58 0.88 -2.70 12.90
C ILE A 58 -0.52 -2.29 13.34
N GLU A 59 -0.68 -1.85 14.59
CA GLU A 59 -1.97 -1.43 15.13
C GLU A 59 -2.49 -0.16 14.43
N ALA A 60 -1.63 0.81 14.17
CA ALA A 60 -1.97 2.03 13.43
C ALA A 60 -2.45 1.74 12.00
N VAL A 61 -1.81 0.80 11.30
CA VAL A 61 -2.21 0.36 9.96
C VAL A 61 -3.49 -0.49 10.01
N ALA A 62 -3.64 -1.35 11.02
CA ALA A 62 -4.84 -2.15 11.22
C ALA A 62 -6.06 -1.29 11.54
N ALA A 63 -5.88 -0.21 12.31
CA ALA A 63 -6.93 0.77 12.63
C ALA A 63 -7.37 1.57 11.40
N ARG A 64 -6.52 1.68 10.37
CA ARG A 64 -6.79 2.36 9.09
C ARG A 64 -7.81 1.63 8.19
N ARG A 65 -8.56 0.65 8.72
CA ARG A 65 -9.53 -0.18 7.97
C ARG A 65 -10.32 0.66 6.98
N SER A 66 -10.25 0.23 5.72
CA SER A 66 -11.01 0.78 4.61
C SER A 66 -12.50 0.51 4.87
N THR A 67 -13.28 1.56 5.06
CA THR A 67 -14.70 1.55 4.72
C THR A 67 -14.82 1.43 3.21
N SER A 68 -14.73 0.21 2.69
CA SER A 68 -15.33 -0.11 1.39
C SER A 68 -16.83 -0.28 1.61
N THR A 69 -17.53 0.85 1.73
CA THR A 69 -18.99 0.88 1.60
C THR A 69 -19.37 0.65 0.14
N CYS A 70 -20.41 -0.16 -0.04
CA CYS A 70 -21.16 -0.49 -1.25
C CYS A 70 -21.33 0.69 -2.22
#